data_AF-D1AMF8-F1
#
_entry.id   AF-D1AMF8-F1
#
_cell.length_a   1.000
_cell.length_b   1.000
_cell.length_c   1.000
_cell.angle_alpha   90.00
_cell.angle_beta   90.00
_cell.angle_gamma   90.00
#
_symmetry.space_group_name_H-M   'P 1'
#
loop_
_entity.id
_entity.type
_entity.pdbx_description
1 polymer ?
#
loop_
_entity_poly.entity_id
_entity_poly.type
_entity_poly.pdbx_seq_one_letter_code
_entity_poly.pdbx_strand_id
1 'polypeptide(L)'
;MILNEEVLKHALIGGTILGGGGGGSREEGILLGREALKYGSPELMPIEVLKDEDIVVTVSAVGAPAAKDKYITGDDYVRTIELLKKISGKDIAGIITNENGGIATINGWLQSAKLGIPLIDAPCNGRAHPTGVMGSIGLHSLENYVTYQAAAGGNKENGMYTEIMTKGSIDNTAKLVRQAAIAAGGLVAVARNPVSVKYLKKNAAIGGIHHAIELGKAFYEGLEESGEKAVKNVAEVLNGIILTEGTIRRFNLNTSGGFDVGSLWVNEYELTFWNEYMTAEADGKRIATFPDLIMTFDKNTGFPVTSAEIKNGQEIIIIKADKSNLKLGSGMKDKKLFEDVEKILDKEIIKYVF
;
A
#
# COMPACT_ATOMS: atom_id res chain seq x y z
N MET A 1 -7.59 -4.90 18.77
CA MET A 1 -7.73 -3.44 18.92
C MET A 1 -8.97 -3.00 18.17
N ILE A 2 -9.92 -2.35 18.86
CA ILE A 2 -11.11 -1.80 18.21
C ILE A 2 -10.68 -0.58 17.38
N LEU A 3 -11.11 -0.54 16.12
CA LEU A 3 -10.83 0.57 15.21
C LEU A 3 -11.91 1.63 15.40
N ASN A 4 -11.48 2.85 15.75
CA ASN A 4 -12.32 4.02 15.96
C ASN A 4 -11.75 5.22 15.17
N GLU A 5 -12.35 6.40 15.30
CA GLU A 5 -11.93 7.60 14.55
C GLU A 5 -10.48 8.02 14.87
N GLU A 6 -10.04 7.85 16.12
CA GLU A 6 -8.67 8.16 16.54
C GLU A 6 -7.67 7.17 15.92
N VAL A 7 -7.96 5.87 15.97
CA VAL A 7 -7.14 4.85 15.33
C VAL A 7 -7.13 5.04 13.81
N LEU A 8 -8.25 5.43 13.19
CA LEU A 8 -8.32 5.77 11.77
C LEU A 8 -7.36 6.92 11.44
N LYS A 9 -7.39 7.99 12.22
CA LYS A 9 -6.49 9.15 12.06
C LYS A 9 -5.02 8.72 12.10
N HIS A 10 -4.64 7.87 13.06
CA HIS A 10 -3.27 7.37 13.20
C HIS A 10 -2.87 6.39 12.07
N ALA A 11 -3.74 5.42 11.76
CA ALA A 11 -3.52 4.45 10.69
C ALA A 11 -3.32 5.13 9.34
N LEU A 12 -4.14 6.14 9.02
CA LEU A 12 -4.04 6.90 7.78
C LEU A 12 -2.68 7.58 7.65
N ILE A 13 -2.28 8.38 8.64
CA ILE A 13 -1.06 9.17 8.50
C ILE A 13 0.19 8.29 8.51
N GLY A 14 0.26 7.32 9.41
CA GLY A 14 1.40 6.40 9.46
C GLY A 14 1.42 5.47 8.24
N GLY A 15 0.26 5.09 7.73
CA GLY A 15 0.09 4.39 6.46
C GLY A 15 0.63 5.18 5.28
N THR A 16 0.27 6.48 5.16
CA THR A 16 0.80 7.38 4.13
C THR A 16 2.32 7.52 4.23
N ILE A 17 2.87 7.64 5.44
CA ILE A 17 4.32 7.74 5.66
C ILE A 17 5.02 6.45 5.22
N LEU A 18 4.55 5.29 5.70
CA LEU A 18 5.10 3.98 5.35
C LEU A 18 4.86 3.62 3.87
N GLY A 19 3.90 4.27 3.21
CA GLY A 19 3.70 4.17 1.77
C GLY A 19 4.89 4.69 0.96
N GLY A 20 5.75 5.53 1.53
CA GLY A 20 7.00 5.96 0.89
C GLY A 20 6.76 6.60 -0.48
N GLY A 21 5.75 7.45 -0.61
CA GLY A 21 5.38 8.14 -1.86
C GLY A 21 4.17 7.56 -2.58
N GLY A 22 3.76 6.32 -2.30
CA GLY A 22 2.61 5.67 -2.94
C GLY A 22 1.57 5.10 -1.96
N GLY A 23 0.90 4.01 -2.35
CA GLY A 23 -0.15 3.37 -1.53
C GLY A 23 -1.53 4.08 -1.54
N GLY A 24 -1.74 4.97 -2.50
CA GLY A 24 -3.01 5.63 -2.82
C GLY A 24 -3.41 6.81 -1.92
N SER A 25 -4.53 7.46 -2.25
CA SER A 25 -4.94 8.74 -1.66
C SER A 25 -5.34 8.61 -0.19
N ARG A 26 -4.82 9.53 0.63
CA ARG A 26 -5.20 9.67 2.04
C ARG A 26 -6.65 10.15 2.19
N GLU A 27 -7.10 11.06 1.33
CA GLU A 27 -8.47 11.59 1.32
C GLU A 27 -9.49 10.48 1.02
N GLU A 28 -9.22 9.64 0.02
CA GLU A 28 -10.04 8.45 -0.28
C GLU A 28 -10.03 7.47 0.92
N GLY A 29 -8.88 7.30 1.58
CA GLY A 29 -8.74 6.52 2.81
C GLY A 29 -9.62 7.03 3.97
N ILE A 30 -9.69 8.35 4.17
CA ILE A 30 -10.58 8.97 5.19
C ILE A 30 -12.04 8.63 4.90
N LEU A 31 -12.47 8.78 3.64
CA LEU A 31 -13.84 8.49 3.24
C LEU A 31 -14.18 7.01 3.46
N LEU A 32 -13.31 6.10 3.02
CA LEU A 32 -13.51 4.66 3.18
C LEU A 32 -13.53 4.24 4.66
N GLY A 33 -12.60 4.75 5.46
CA GLY A 33 -12.49 4.42 6.88
C GLY A 33 -13.71 4.91 7.66
N ARG A 34 -14.11 6.16 7.47
CA ARG A 34 -15.33 6.71 8.11
C ARG A 34 -16.57 5.96 7.70
N GLU A 35 -16.67 5.58 6.42
CA GLU A 35 -17.79 4.77 5.95
C GLU A 35 -17.82 3.41 6.66
N ALA A 36 -16.67 2.74 6.82
CA ALA A 36 -16.57 1.50 7.59
C ALA A 36 -17.03 1.67 9.05
N LEU A 37 -16.61 2.76 9.72
CA LEU A 37 -16.97 3.05 11.10
C LEU A 37 -18.47 3.36 11.31
N LYS A 38 -19.21 3.73 10.26
CA LYS A 38 -20.67 3.87 10.33
C LYS A 38 -21.39 2.53 10.35
N TYR A 39 -20.83 1.50 9.69
CA TYR A 39 -21.46 0.17 9.61
C TYR A 39 -21.20 -0.68 10.86
N GLY A 40 -20.09 -0.46 11.56
CA GLY A 40 -19.75 -1.22 12.75
C GLY A 40 -18.43 -0.79 13.38
N SER A 41 -17.93 -1.62 14.29
CA SER A 41 -16.66 -1.41 14.99
C SER A 41 -15.69 -2.51 14.57
N PRO A 42 -15.05 -2.41 13.39
CA PRO A 42 -14.11 -3.42 12.94
C PRO A 42 -12.94 -3.52 13.93
N GLU A 43 -12.37 -4.71 14.05
CA GLU A 43 -11.26 -4.98 14.97
C GLU A 43 -10.03 -5.41 14.20
N LEU A 44 -8.89 -4.81 14.54
CA LEU A 44 -7.58 -5.29 14.14
C LEU A 44 -7.08 -6.29 15.19
N MET A 45 -6.96 -7.55 14.80
CA MET A 45 -6.56 -8.65 15.65
C MET A 45 -5.14 -9.13 15.30
N PRO A 46 -4.36 -9.58 16.29
CA PRO A 46 -3.08 -10.23 16.04
C PRO A 46 -3.30 -11.59 15.37
N ILE A 47 -2.33 -12.07 14.60
CA ILE A 47 -2.44 -13.31 13.81
C ILE A 47 -2.65 -14.57 14.68
N GLU A 48 -2.28 -14.50 15.95
CA GLU A 48 -2.36 -15.58 16.94
C GLU A 48 -3.80 -15.94 17.34
N VAL A 49 -4.79 -15.10 17.04
CA VAL A 49 -6.21 -15.42 17.31
C VAL A 49 -6.75 -16.51 16.39
N LEU A 50 -6.10 -16.74 15.24
CA LEU A 50 -6.49 -17.73 14.26
C LEU A 50 -5.62 -18.99 14.35
N LYS A 51 -6.20 -20.13 13.97
CA LYS A 51 -5.49 -21.40 13.87
C LYS A 51 -4.66 -21.46 12.60
N ASP A 52 -3.62 -22.29 12.61
CA ASP A 52 -2.68 -22.41 11.49
C ASP A 52 -3.34 -22.81 10.15
N GLU A 53 -4.41 -23.60 10.21
CA GLU A 53 -5.20 -24.07 9.07
C GLU A 53 -6.28 -23.09 8.59
N ASP A 54 -6.60 -22.07 9.39
CA ASP A 54 -7.61 -21.08 9.03
C ASP A 54 -7.19 -20.32 7.77
N ILE A 55 -8.17 -19.96 6.94
CA ILE A 55 -7.91 -19.28 5.66
C ILE A 55 -8.12 -17.77 5.81
N VAL A 56 -7.10 -17.02 5.44
CA VAL A 56 -7.16 -15.56 5.30
C VAL A 56 -7.15 -15.18 3.83
N VAL A 57 -7.68 -14.00 3.53
CA VAL A 57 -7.65 -13.43 2.17
C VAL A 57 -7.09 -12.03 2.18
N THR A 58 -6.39 -11.67 1.10
CA THR A 58 -5.91 -10.31 0.88
C THR A 58 -6.99 -9.51 0.17
N VAL A 59 -7.26 -8.30 0.65
CA VAL A 59 -8.13 -7.33 -0.03
C VAL A 59 -7.35 -6.09 -0.45
N SER A 60 -7.79 -5.47 -1.55
CA SER A 60 -7.20 -4.26 -2.11
C SER A 60 -8.19 -3.55 -3.02
N ALA A 61 -7.77 -2.41 -3.58
CA ALA A 61 -8.38 -1.82 -4.76
C ALA A 61 -7.35 -1.81 -5.91
N VAL A 62 -7.81 -2.05 -7.14
CA VAL A 62 -6.97 -1.99 -8.34
C VAL A 62 -7.63 -1.06 -9.34
N GLY A 63 -6.86 -0.08 -9.83
CA GLY A 63 -7.36 0.90 -10.76
C GLY A 63 -6.26 1.64 -11.51
N ALA A 64 -6.69 2.51 -12.42
CA ALA A 64 -5.85 3.47 -13.11
C ALA A 64 -6.03 4.85 -12.45
N PRO A 65 -4.99 5.44 -11.83
CA PRO A 65 -5.12 6.73 -11.13
C PRO A 65 -5.75 7.84 -11.97
N ALA A 66 -5.42 7.89 -13.26
CA ALA A 66 -5.88 8.91 -14.21
C ALA A 66 -7.30 8.69 -14.77
N ALA A 67 -7.97 7.58 -14.45
CA ALA A 67 -9.31 7.32 -14.95
C ALA A 67 -10.33 8.28 -14.31
N LYS A 68 -11.24 8.80 -15.13
CA LYS A 68 -12.25 9.79 -14.72
C LYS A 68 -13.55 9.15 -14.22
N ASP A 69 -13.85 7.96 -14.69
CA ASP A 69 -15.10 7.24 -14.40
C ASP A 69 -14.95 6.24 -13.24
N LYS A 70 -13.91 6.41 -12.40
CA LYS A 70 -13.67 5.56 -11.23
C LYS A 70 -14.91 5.57 -10.34
N TYR A 71 -15.49 4.40 -10.14
CA TYR A 71 -16.68 4.25 -9.33
C TYR A 71 -16.67 2.92 -8.61
N ILE A 72 -16.68 2.98 -7.28
CA ILE A 72 -16.85 1.82 -6.41
C ILE A 72 -17.74 2.21 -5.24
N THR A 73 -18.53 1.27 -4.78
CA THR A 73 -19.42 1.40 -3.63
C THR A 73 -18.99 0.43 -2.53
N GLY A 74 -19.53 0.62 -1.34
CA GLY A 74 -19.26 -0.30 -0.24
C GLY A 74 -19.74 -1.74 -0.49
N ASP A 75 -20.73 -1.92 -1.35
CA ASP A 75 -21.25 -3.26 -1.69
C ASP A 75 -20.31 -4.00 -2.63
N ASP A 76 -19.55 -3.30 -3.47
CA ASP A 76 -18.56 -3.90 -4.38
C ASP A 76 -17.43 -4.56 -3.58
N TYR A 77 -16.99 -3.92 -2.49
CA TYR A 77 -16.02 -4.48 -1.56
C TYR A 77 -16.50 -5.79 -0.93
N VAL A 78 -17.75 -5.81 -0.44
CA VAL A 78 -18.37 -7.02 0.13
C VAL A 78 -18.51 -8.10 -0.94
N ARG A 79 -18.96 -7.71 -2.13
CA ARG A 79 -19.18 -8.60 -3.26
C ARG A 79 -17.93 -9.38 -3.65
N THR A 80 -16.75 -8.78 -3.57
CA THR A 80 -15.50 -9.50 -3.85
C THR A 80 -15.25 -10.68 -2.91
N ILE A 81 -15.60 -10.56 -1.64
CA ILE A 81 -15.47 -11.66 -0.66
C ILE A 81 -16.45 -12.79 -1.00
N GLU A 82 -17.70 -12.46 -1.33
CA GLU A 82 -18.71 -13.46 -1.74
C GLU A 82 -18.28 -14.25 -2.98
N LEU A 83 -17.82 -13.53 -4.01
CA LEU A 83 -17.32 -14.11 -5.25
C LEU A 83 -16.09 -15.00 -4.99
N LEU A 84 -15.18 -14.56 -4.13
CA LEU A 84 -14.00 -15.33 -3.77
C LEU A 84 -14.36 -16.62 -3.01
N LYS A 85 -15.30 -16.56 -2.05
CA LYS A 85 -15.83 -17.75 -1.36
C LYS A 85 -16.46 -18.73 -2.38
N LYS A 86 -17.23 -18.21 -3.33
CA LYS A 86 -17.90 -19.00 -4.38
C LYS A 86 -16.90 -19.76 -5.26
N ILE A 87 -15.85 -19.11 -5.75
CA ILE A 87 -14.89 -19.77 -6.67
C ILE A 87 -13.87 -20.65 -5.94
N SER A 88 -13.47 -20.28 -4.72
CA SER A 88 -12.45 -21.01 -3.96
C SER A 88 -13.04 -22.16 -3.13
N GLY A 89 -14.32 -22.09 -2.77
CA GLY A 89 -14.97 -23.03 -1.85
C GLY A 89 -14.38 -22.97 -0.42
N LYS A 90 -13.72 -21.87 -0.06
CA LYS A 90 -13.07 -21.70 1.25
C LYS A 90 -13.91 -20.81 2.17
N ASP A 91 -13.98 -21.21 3.44
CA ASP A 91 -14.43 -20.33 4.51
C ASP A 91 -13.31 -19.37 4.89
N ILE A 92 -13.64 -18.08 4.97
CA ILE A 92 -12.67 -17.01 5.22
C ILE A 92 -12.77 -16.62 6.69
N ALA A 93 -11.69 -16.87 7.42
CA ALA A 93 -11.58 -16.60 8.85
C ALA A 93 -10.98 -15.21 9.15
N GLY A 94 -10.30 -14.59 8.19
CA GLY A 94 -9.70 -13.26 8.38
C GLY A 94 -9.41 -12.53 7.08
N ILE A 95 -9.33 -11.20 7.18
CA ILE A 95 -8.99 -10.29 6.08
C ILE A 95 -7.65 -9.62 6.39
N ILE A 96 -6.76 -9.54 5.41
CA ILE A 96 -5.54 -8.73 5.47
C ILE A 96 -5.55 -7.70 4.35
N THR A 97 -4.92 -6.55 4.59
CA THR A 97 -4.68 -5.58 3.51
C THR A 97 -3.45 -5.96 2.68
N ASN A 98 -3.36 -5.42 1.46
CA ASN A 98 -2.21 -5.60 0.59
C ASN A 98 -0.96 -4.88 1.10
N GLU A 99 -1.07 -3.66 1.62
CA GLU A 99 0.10 -2.88 2.04
C GLU A 99 -0.25 -1.72 2.97
N ASN A 100 0.78 -1.06 3.52
CA ASN A 100 0.62 0.27 4.10
C ASN A 100 0.65 1.35 3.00
N GLY A 101 -0.27 2.30 3.12
CA GLY A 101 -0.47 3.43 2.22
C GLY A 101 -1.61 4.33 2.69
N GLY A 102 -1.87 5.43 1.99
CA GLY A 102 -2.97 6.35 2.35
C GLY A 102 -4.33 5.65 2.38
N ILE A 103 -4.78 5.10 1.25
CA ILE A 103 -6.00 4.27 1.22
C ILE A 103 -5.67 2.81 1.56
N ALA A 104 -4.47 2.33 1.21
CA ALA A 104 -4.16 0.91 1.29
C ALA A 104 -4.22 0.36 2.73
N THR A 105 -3.78 1.12 3.72
CA THR A 105 -3.84 0.72 5.14
C THR A 105 -5.29 0.47 5.61
N ILE A 106 -6.26 1.11 4.96
CA ILE A 106 -7.69 1.06 5.31
C ILE A 106 -8.44 -0.02 4.53
N ASN A 107 -7.83 -0.61 3.49
CA ASN A 107 -8.46 -1.70 2.75
C ASN A 107 -8.86 -2.84 3.70
N GLY A 108 -10.11 -3.29 3.58
CA GLY A 108 -10.68 -4.35 4.40
C GLY A 108 -11.50 -3.87 5.59
N TRP A 109 -11.36 -2.62 6.04
CA TRP A 109 -12.14 -2.11 7.18
C TRP A 109 -13.64 -2.19 6.90
N LEU A 110 -14.07 -1.79 5.71
CA LEU A 110 -15.47 -1.83 5.32
C LEU A 110 -15.99 -3.27 5.17
N GLN A 111 -15.22 -4.16 4.54
CA GLN A 111 -15.58 -5.58 4.46
C GLN A 111 -15.69 -6.20 5.85
N SER A 112 -14.75 -5.88 6.74
CA SER A 112 -14.75 -6.37 8.12
C SER A 112 -16.00 -5.90 8.87
N ALA A 113 -16.30 -4.60 8.81
CA ALA A 113 -17.47 -4.03 9.45
C ALA A 113 -18.80 -4.61 8.93
N LYS A 114 -18.93 -4.81 7.61
CA LYS A 114 -20.15 -5.33 7.00
C LYS A 114 -20.33 -6.86 7.14
N LEU A 115 -19.24 -7.62 7.12
CA LEU A 115 -19.28 -9.09 7.10
C LEU A 115 -18.99 -9.74 8.45
N GLY A 116 -18.52 -8.98 9.44
CA GLY A 116 -18.09 -9.52 10.74
C GLY A 116 -16.84 -10.39 10.66
N ILE A 117 -16.06 -10.30 9.57
CA ILE A 117 -14.79 -11.02 9.42
C ILE A 117 -13.67 -10.15 10.01
N PRO A 118 -12.85 -10.65 10.94
CA PRO A 118 -11.83 -9.82 11.59
C PRO A 118 -10.72 -9.39 10.61
N LEU A 119 -10.15 -8.21 10.86
CA LEU A 119 -8.90 -7.80 10.23
C LEU A 119 -7.75 -8.43 10.99
N ILE A 120 -6.82 -9.05 10.27
CA ILE A 120 -5.61 -9.63 10.83
C ILE A 120 -4.43 -8.71 10.54
N ASP A 121 -3.65 -8.38 11.57
CA ASP A 121 -2.46 -7.53 11.43
C ASP A 121 -1.27 -8.29 10.82
N ALA A 122 -1.43 -8.63 9.55
CA ALA A 122 -0.42 -9.28 8.73
C ALA A 122 -0.59 -8.84 7.27
N PRO A 123 -0.44 -7.53 6.96
CA PRO A 123 -0.50 -7.04 5.59
C PRO A 123 0.54 -7.75 4.71
N CYS A 124 0.33 -7.78 3.39
CA CYS A 124 1.31 -8.42 2.52
C CYS A 124 2.68 -7.73 2.64
N ASN A 125 2.72 -6.40 2.73
CA ASN A 125 3.92 -5.63 3.02
C ASN A 125 3.60 -4.46 3.97
N GLY A 126 4.50 -4.11 4.88
CA GLY A 126 4.34 -2.94 5.76
C GLY A 126 4.76 -1.62 5.12
N ARG A 127 4.96 -1.60 3.80
CA ARG A 127 5.15 -0.42 2.94
C ARG A 127 4.47 -0.65 1.60
N ALA A 128 4.21 0.43 0.85
CA ALA A 128 3.67 0.31 -0.50
C ALA A 128 4.70 -0.25 -1.50
N HIS A 129 4.18 -0.84 -2.57
CA HIS A 129 4.97 -1.43 -3.65
C HIS A 129 4.31 -1.25 -5.03
N PRO A 130 5.10 -1.24 -6.11
CA PRO A 130 4.59 -0.86 -7.43
C PRO A 130 3.71 -1.93 -8.10
N THR A 131 3.92 -3.24 -7.82
CA THR A 131 3.21 -4.31 -8.54
C THR A 131 2.39 -5.21 -7.63
N GLY A 132 1.27 -5.73 -8.15
CA GLY A 132 0.45 -6.70 -7.42
C GLY A 132 1.19 -8.01 -7.09
N VAL A 133 2.22 -8.36 -7.87
CA VAL A 133 3.05 -9.55 -7.65
C VAL A 133 3.96 -9.36 -6.43
N MET A 134 4.50 -8.16 -6.21
CA MET A 134 5.22 -7.82 -4.97
C MET A 134 4.33 -7.94 -3.73
N GLY A 135 3.04 -7.65 -3.88
CA GLY A 135 2.02 -7.83 -2.85
C GLY A 135 1.44 -9.24 -2.73
N SER A 136 2.06 -10.24 -3.37
CA SER A 136 1.59 -11.63 -3.37
C SER A 136 2.22 -12.51 -2.30
N ILE A 137 2.98 -11.95 -1.35
CA ILE A 137 3.63 -12.70 -0.24
C ILE A 137 4.36 -13.97 -0.72
N GLY A 138 5.11 -13.86 -1.83
CA GLY A 138 5.93 -14.95 -2.37
C GLY A 138 5.17 -16.05 -3.10
N LEU A 139 3.84 -15.95 -3.23
CA LEU A 139 3.01 -16.98 -3.85
C LEU A 139 3.34 -17.24 -5.33
N HIS A 140 3.83 -16.23 -6.04
CA HIS A 140 4.25 -16.35 -7.44
C HIS A 140 5.47 -17.27 -7.64
N SER A 141 6.31 -17.41 -6.60
CA SER A 141 7.51 -18.24 -6.62
C SER A 141 7.26 -19.69 -6.18
N LEU A 142 6.03 -20.00 -5.74
CA LEU A 142 5.63 -21.37 -5.44
C LEU A 142 5.31 -22.12 -6.72
N GLU A 143 6.04 -23.21 -6.97
CA GLU A 143 5.78 -24.08 -8.10
C GLU A 143 4.35 -24.64 -8.04
N ASN A 144 3.62 -24.56 -9.15
CA ASN A 144 2.24 -25.04 -9.30
C ASN A 144 1.20 -24.36 -8.38
N TYR A 145 1.52 -23.22 -7.74
CA TYR A 145 0.51 -22.49 -6.99
C TYR A 145 -0.57 -21.92 -7.92
N VAL A 146 -1.83 -22.20 -7.56
CA VAL A 146 -3.00 -21.69 -8.26
C VAL A 146 -3.71 -20.71 -7.35
N THR A 147 -3.74 -19.44 -7.75
CA THR A 147 -4.47 -18.41 -7.03
C THR A 147 -5.94 -18.33 -7.45
N TYR A 148 -6.75 -17.78 -6.56
CA TYR A 148 -8.12 -17.37 -6.79
C TYR A 148 -8.21 -15.86 -6.52
N GLN A 149 -8.81 -15.12 -7.45
CA GLN A 149 -9.09 -13.69 -7.27
C GLN A 149 -10.50 -13.36 -7.72
N ALA A 150 -11.12 -12.41 -7.05
CA ALA A 150 -12.38 -11.81 -7.44
C ALA A 150 -12.24 -10.28 -7.46
N ALA A 151 -12.91 -9.64 -8.41
CA ALA A 151 -12.97 -8.19 -8.49
C ALA A 151 -14.37 -7.71 -8.86
N ALA A 152 -14.76 -6.54 -8.34
CA ALA A 152 -16.06 -5.93 -8.58
C ALA A 152 -15.96 -4.40 -8.53
N GLY A 153 -16.69 -3.70 -9.40
CA GLY A 153 -16.76 -2.23 -9.42
C GLY A 153 -17.37 -1.70 -10.71
N GLY A 154 -17.37 -0.38 -10.84
CA GLY A 154 -17.94 0.35 -11.98
C GLY A 154 -19.38 0.79 -11.74
N ASN A 155 -19.79 1.87 -12.41
CA ASN A 155 -21.13 2.43 -12.23
C ASN A 155 -22.17 1.57 -13.00
N LYS A 156 -23.25 1.17 -12.32
CA LYS A 156 -24.34 0.41 -12.94
C LYS A 156 -25.18 1.28 -13.88
N GLU A 157 -25.34 2.57 -13.58
CA GLU A 157 -26.20 3.50 -14.33
C GLU A 157 -25.67 3.79 -15.74
N ASN A 158 -24.35 3.74 -15.93
CA ASN A 158 -23.72 3.91 -17.23
C ASN A 158 -23.28 2.59 -17.88
N GLY A 159 -23.69 1.44 -17.31
CA GLY A 159 -23.41 0.11 -17.86
C GLY A 159 -21.97 -0.38 -17.73
N MET A 160 -21.13 0.27 -16.91
CA MET A 160 -19.72 -0.12 -16.72
C MET A 160 -19.52 -1.18 -15.63
N TYR A 161 -20.54 -1.50 -14.83
CA TYR A 161 -20.42 -2.47 -13.75
C TYR A 161 -19.84 -3.82 -14.22
N THR A 162 -18.74 -4.23 -13.60
CA THR A 162 -17.97 -5.42 -13.96
C THR A 162 -17.70 -6.26 -12.71
N GLU A 163 -17.99 -7.56 -12.81
CA GLU A 163 -17.57 -8.58 -11.83
C GLU A 163 -16.74 -9.65 -12.55
N ILE A 164 -15.65 -10.10 -11.92
CA ILE A 164 -14.88 -11.25 -12.41
C ILE A 164 -14.50 -12.19 -11.27
N MET A 165 -14.37 -13.47 -11.59
CA MET A 165 -13.70 -14.47 -10.77
C MET A 165 -12.64 -15.16 -11.64
N THR A 166 -11.42 -15.27 -11.12
CA THR A 166 -10.29 -15.81 -11.88
C THR A 166 -9.57 -16.87 -11.07
N LYS A 167 -9.03 -17.86 -11.79
CA LYS A 167 -8.23 -18.96 -11.26
C LYS A 167 -7.03 -19.17 -12.19
N GLY A 168 -5.82 -19.22 -11.65
CA GLY A 168 -4.61 -19.39 -12.47
C GLY A 168 -3.34 -18.98 -11.76
N SER A 169 -2.30 -18.63 -12.52
CA SER A 169 -1.07 -18.03 -11.95
C SER A 169 -1.32 -16.61 -11.43
N ILE A 170 -0.48 -16.16 -10.49
CA ILE A 170 -0.53 -14.81 -9.93
C ILE A 170 -0.49 -13.76 -11.03
N ASP A 171 0.45 -13.86 -11.97
CA ASP A 171 0.65 -12.85 -13.02
C ASP A 171 -0.54 -12.74 -13.97
N ASN A 172 -1.07 -13.86 -14.44
CA ASN A 172 -2.18 -13.84 -15.41
C ASN A 172 -3.47 -13.37 -14.75
N THR A 173 -3.76 -13.81 -13.54
CA THR A 173 -4.95 -13.36 -12.82
C THR A 173 -4.87 -11.88 -12.44
N ALA A 174 -3.68 -11.38 -12.06
CA ALA A 174 -3.47 -9.94 -11.83
C ALA A 174 -3.69 -9.09 -13.09
N LYS A 175 -3.25 -9.57 -14.27
CA LYS A 175 -3.53 -8.91 -15.56
C LYS A 175 -5.03 -8.85 -15.85
N LEU A 176 -5.76 -9.95 -15.64
CA LEU A 176 -7.22 -9.98 -15.83
C LEU A 176 -7.95 -9.01 -14.88
N VAL A 177 -7.55 -8.93 -13.61
CA VAL A 177 -8.09 -7.94 -12.66
C VAL A 177 -7.86 -6.51 -13.14
N ARG A 178 -6.67 -6.22 -13.67
CA ARG A 178 -6.39 -4.89 -14.24
C ARG A 178 -7.27 -4.60 -15.47
N GLN A 179 -7.54 -5.60 -16.32
CA GLN A 179 -8.46 -5.43 -17.46
C GLN A 179 -9.91 -5.21 -16.98
N ALA A 180 -10.35 -5.90 -15.93
CA ALA A 180 -11.65 -5.64 -15.33
C ALA A 180 -11.74 -4.22 -14.75
N ALA A 181 -10.66 -3.71 -14.15
CA ALA A 181 -10.60 -2.31 -13.70
C ALA A 181 -10.83 -1.33 -14.86
N ILE A 182 -10.20 -1.57 -16.01
CA ILE A 182 -10.37 -0.75 -17.23
C ILE A 182 -11.82 -0.81 -17.71
N ALA A 183 -12.40 -2.03 -17.80
CA ALA A 183 -13.80 -2.22 -18.19
C ALA A 183 -14.79 -1.54 -17.23
N ALA A 184 -14.44 -1.47 -15.94
CA ALA A 184 -15.23 -0.87 -14.86
C ALA A 184 -15.15 0.67 -14.79
N GLY A 185 -14.54 1.35 -15.77
CA GLY A 185 -14.35 2.81 -15.72
C GLY A 185 -13.12 3.24 -14.91
N GLY A 186 -12.28 2.30 -14.50
CA GLY A 186 -10.92 2.56 -14.00
C GLY A 186 -10.64 2.13 -12.57
N LEU A 187 -11.59 1.52 -11.85
CA LEU A 187 -11.39 1.08 -10.47
C LEU A 187 -12.28 -0.12 -10.13
N VAL A 188 -11.69 -1.14 -9.48
CA VAL A 188 -12.41 -2.27 -8.89
C VAL A 188 -11.86 -2.56 -7.49
N ALA A 189 -12.75 -2.97 -6.58
CA ALA A 189 -12.37 -3.67 -5.36
C ALA A 189 -11.86 -5.07 -5.73
N VAL A 190 -10.99 -5.64 -4.90
CA VAL A 190 -10.38 -6.97 -5.13
C VAL A 190 -10.29 -7.75 -3.83
N ALA A 191 -10.63 -9.04 -3.88
CA ALA A 191 -10.29 -10.04 -2.88
C ALA A 191 -9.52 -11.17 -3.55
N ARG A 192 -8.40 -11.60 -2.98
CA ARG A 192 -7.48 -12.54 -3.64
C ARG A 192 -6.70 -13.40 -2.65
N ASN A 193 -6.00 -14.37 -3.22
CA ASN A 193 -4.97 -15.17 -2.57
C ASN A 193 -5.43 -15.80 -1.24
N PRO A 194 -6.45 -16.69 -1.23
CA PRO A 194 -6.78 -17.45 -0.02
C PRO A 194 -5.58 -18.29 0.41
N VAL A 195 -5.05 -18.03 1.60
CA VAL A 195 -3.89 -18.74 2.16
C VAL A 195 -4.12 -19.14 3.61
N SER A 196 -3.43 -20.19 4.04
CA SER A 196 -3.44 -20.58 5.46
C SER A 196 -2.69 -19.58 6.33
N VAL A 197 -3.12 -19.42 7.59
CA VAL A 197 -2.39 -18.66 8.60
C VAL A 197 -0.96 -19.16 8.77
N LYS A 198 -0.73 -20.47 8.69
CA LYS A 198 0.61 -21.08 8.72
C LYS A 198 1.53 -20.54 7.63
N TYR A 199 0.99 -20.32 6.42
CA TYR A 199 1.74 -19.69 5.34
C TYR A 199 1.97 -18.20 5.62
N LEU A 200 0.92 -17.51 6.08
CA LEU A 200 0.94 -16.09 6.37
C LEU A 200 2.02 -15.73 7.41
N LYS A 201 2.11 -16.51 8.50
CA LYS A 201 3.11 -16.34 9.57
C LYS A 201 4.56 -16.28 9.08
N LYS A 202 4.86 -16.89 7.93
CA LYS A 202 6.22 -16.94 7.36
C LYS A 202 6.48 -15.87 6.30
N ASN A 203 5.43 -15.31 5.71
CA ASN A 203 5.54 -14.57 4.45
C ASN A 203 4.98 -13.15 4.49
N ALA A 204 4.08 -12.83 5.42
CA ALA A 204 3.50 -11.50 5.55
C ALA A 204 4.31 -10.57 6.47
N ALA A 205 3.99 -9.29 6.41
CA ALA A 205 4.53 -8.27 7.30
C ALA A 205 3.72 -8.19 8.61
N ILE A 206 3.86 -9.20 9.48
CA ILE A 206 3.13 -9.28 10.76
C ILE A 206 3.36 -8.01 11.60
N GLY A 207 2.28 -7.43 12.12
CA GLY A 207 2.32 -6.19 12.90
C GLY A 207 2.44 -4.91 12.05
N GLY A 208 2.32 -5.02 10.73
CA GLY A 208 2.55 -3.90 9.81
C GLY A 208 1.54 -2.76 9.95
N ILE A 209 0.28 -3.06 10.26
CA ILE A 209 -0.77 -2.05 10.47
C ILE A 209 -0.66 -1.43 11.85
N HIS A 210 -0.39 -2.23 12.88
CA HIS A 210 -0.10 -1.68 14.21
C HIS A 210 1.13 -0.76 14.17
N HIS A 211 2.18 -1.12 13.43
CA HIS A 211 3.34 -0.24 13.22
C HIS A 211 2.95 1.09 12.56
N ALA A 212 2.05 1.09 11.56
CA ALA A 212 1.52 2.32 10.97
C ALA A 212 0.76 3.16 12.00
N ILE A 213 -0.05 2.53 12.84
CA ILE A 213 -0.82 3.23 13.89
C ILE A 213 0.13 3.88 14.92
N GLU A 214 1.13 3.15 15.40
CA GLU A 214 2.12 3.70 16.36
C GLU A 214 2.93 4.84 15.74
N LEU A 215 3.36 4.71 14.48
CA LEU A 215 4.04 5.77 13.76
C LEU A 215 3.16 7.02 13.60
N GLY A 216 1.88 6.82 13.28
CA GLY A 216 0.94 7.91 13.13
C GLY A 216 0.64 8.63 14.43
N LYS A 217 0.58 7.89 15.55
CA LYS A 217 0.49 8.47 16.88
C LYS A 217 1.71 9.36 17.19
N ALA A 218 2.92 8.84 17.01
CA ALA A 218 4.16 9.60 17.24
C ALA A 218 4.28 10.85 16.36
N PHE A 219 3.79 10.77 15.11
CA PHE A 219 3.69 11.91 14.21
C PHE A 219 2.80 13.01 14.81
N TYR A 220 1.58 12.66 15.26
CA TYR A 220 0.65 13.66 15.82
C TYR A 220 1.14 14.22 17.16
N GLU A 221 1.77 13.42 18.00
CA GLU A 221 2.42 13.89 19.23
C GLU A 221 3.48 14.96 18.92
N GLY A 222 4.30 14.75 17.89
CA GLY A 222 5.27 15.76 17.47
C GLY A 222 4.64 17.00 16.83
N LEU A 223 3.52 16.80 16.13
CA LEU A 223 2.77 17.88 15.48
C LEU A 223 2.13 18.85 16.47
N GLU A 224 1.87 18.43 17.70
CA GLU A 224 1.42 19.33 18.79
C GLU A 224 2.46 20.43 19.10
N GLU A 225 3.74 20.15 18.87
CA GLU A 225 4.83 21.11 19.01
C GLU A 225 5.11 21.88 17.71
N SER A 226 5.36 21.15 16.61
CA SER A 226 5.61 21.74 15.29
C SER A 226 5.65 20.68 14.17
N GLY A 227 5.53 21.12 12.91
CA GLY A 227 5.74 20.24 11.76
C GLY A 227 7.14 19.62 11.73
N GLU A 228 8.18 20.37 12.09
CA GLU A 228 9.56 19.87 12.19
C GLU A 228 9.68 18.76 13.25
N LYS A 229 9.07 18.97 14.43
CA LYS A 229 9.07 17.97 15.50
C LYS A 229 8.29 16.71 15.11
N ALA A 230 7.19 16.84 14.37
CA ALA A 230 6.47 15.70 13.80
C ALA A 230 7.37 14.83 12.90
N VAL A 231 8.14 15.45 11.99
CA VAL A 231 9.07 14.74 11.11
C VAL A 231 10.23 14.11 11.89
N LYS A 232 10.75 14.80 12.92
CA LYS A 232 11.78 14.23 13.81
C LYS A 232 11.28 12.99 14.55
N ASN A 233 10.09 13.03 15.13
CA ASN A 233 9.49 11.87 15.81
C ASN A 233 9.31 10.69 14.85
N VAL A 234 8.86 10.94 13.61
CA VAL A 234 8.78 9.92 12.57
C VAL A 234 10.14 9.29 12.27
N ALA A 235 11.18 10.12 12.10
CA ALA A 235 12.53 9.63 11.86
C ALA A 235 13.05 8.81 13.06
N GLU A 236 12.80 9.24 14.30
CA GLU A 236 13.17 8.52 15.52
C GLU A 236 12.50 7.14 15.60
N VAL A 237 11.19 7.05 15.40
CA VAL A 237 10.44 5.77 15.43
C VAL A 237 10.97 4.79 14.38
N LEU A 238 11.31 5.29 13.19
CA LEU A 238 11.81 4.46 12.09
C LEU A 238 13.31 4.17 12.15
N ASN A 239 14.02 4.67 13.18
CA ASN A 239 15.49 4.73 13.22
C ASN A 239 16.06 5.26 11.89
N GLY A 240 15.40 6.28 11.35
CA GLY A 240 15.73 6.96 10.11
C GLY A 240 16.53 8.24 10.34
N ILE A 241 16.87 8.91 9.24
CA ILE A 241 17.57 10.20 9.25
C ILE A 241 16.85 11.17 8.31
N ILE A 242 16.89 12.45 8.68
CA ILE A 242 16.54 13.55 7.77
C ILE A 242 17.74 13.74 6.83
N LEU A 243 17.54 13.58 5.53
CA LEU A 243 18.58 13.73 4.51
C LEU A 243 18.84 15.21 4.20
N THR A 244 17.76 15.96 3.94
CA THR A 244 17.82 17.39 3.62
C THR A 244 16.46 18.04 3.80
N GLU A 245 16.48 19.37 3.91
CA GLU A 245 15.34 20.24 3.76
C GLU A 245 15.64 21.26 2.64
N GLY A 246 14.66 21.55 1.78
CA GLY A 246 14.83 22.56 0.75
C GLY A 246 13.72 22.64 -0.28
N THR A 247 13.89 23.54 -1.24
CA THR A 247 12.94 23.76 -2.33
C THR A 247 13.19 22.79 -3.48
N ILE A 248 12.11 22.22 -4.02
CA ILE A 248 12.15 21.41 -5.24
C ILE A 248 12.50 22.31 -6.43
N ARG A 249 13.71 22.12 -6.97
CA ARG A 249 14.25 22.92 -8.09
C ARG A 249 13.82 22.40 -9.45
N ARG A 250 13.57 21.09 -9.52
CA ARG A 250 13.15 20.39 -10.73
C ARG A 250 12.31 19.19 -10.37
N PHE A 251 11.27 18.97 -11.15
CA PHE A 251 10.38 17.82 -11.09
C PHE A 251 10.04 17.40 -12.52
N ASN A 252 10.28 16.12 -12.84
CA ASN A 252 9.87 15.51 -14.10
C ASN A 252 8.91 14.36 -13.78
N LEU A 253 7.82 14.26 -14.54
CA LEU A 253 6.82 13.21 -14.42
C LEU A 253 6.46 12.69 -15.81
N ASN A 254 6.44 11.36 -15.95
CA ASN A 254 5.97 10.66 -17.12
C ASN A 254 5.00 9.54 -16.69
N THR A 255 3.79 9.55 -17.24
CA THR A 255 2.78 8.53 -16.95
C THR A 255 2.74 7.52 -18.08
N SER A 256 3.07 6.26 -17.80
CA SER A 256 3.06 5.16 -18.78
C SER A 256 2.54 3.87 -18.16
N GLY A 257 1.74 3.10 -18.91
CA GLY A 257 1.20 1.82 -18.45
C GLY A 257 0.28 1.90 -17.22
N GLY A 258 -0.24 3.09 -16.89
CA GLY A 258 -1.04 3.35 -15.69
C GLY A 258 -0.20 3.58 -14.42
N PHE A 259 1.08 3.91 -14.57
CA PHE A 259 1.99 4.24 -13.48
C PHE A 259 2.68 5.57 -13.72
N ASP A 260 3.01 6.27 -12.63
CA ASP A 260 3.73 7.53 -12.63
C ASP A 260 5.22 7.28 -12.34
N VAL A 261 6.07 7.59 -13.32
CA VAL A 261 7.52 7.46 -13.22
C VAL A 261 8.13 8.85 -13.31
N GLY A 262 9.00 9.18 -12.38
CA GLY A 262 9.57 10.51 -12.35
C GLY A 262 10.75 10.69 -11.44
N SER A 263 11.16 11.95 -11.35
CA SER A 263 12.37 12.36 -10.65
C SER A 263 12.21 13.78 -10.11
N LEU A 264 12.75 14.05 -8.93
CA LEU A 264 12.77 15.39 -8.35
C LEU A 264 14.14 15.70 -7.73
N TRP A 265 14.48 17.00 -7.66
CA TRP A 265 15.75 17.47 -7.10
C TRP A 265 15.54 18.49 -6.00
N VAL A 266 16.19 18.24 -4.85
CA VAL A 266 16.27 19.16 -3.70
C VAL A 266 17.72 19.21 -3.25
N ASN A 267 18.32 20.40 -3.29
CA ASN A 267 19.76 20.60 -3.04
C ASN A 267 20.62 19.66 -3.89
N GLU A 268 21.46 18.82 -3.28
CA GLU A 268 22.30 17.81 -3.93
C GLU A 268 21.57 16.48 -4.21
N TYR A 269 20.37 16.30 -3.66
CA TYR A 269 19.64 15.04 -3.74
C TYR A 269 18.76 14.96 -4.99
N GLU A 270 18.87 13.84 -5.69
CA GLU A 270 17.94 13.36 -6.70
C GLU A 270 17.11 12.21 -6.10
N LEU A 271 15.79 12.34 -6.13
CA LEU A 271 14.89 11.21 -5.88
C LEU A 271 14.29 10.73 -7.19
N THR A 272 14.19 9.41 -7.38
CA THR A 272 13.37 8.82 -8.44
C THR A 272 12.21 8.04 -7.83
N PHE A 273 11.10 7.97 -8.56
CA PHE A 273 9.91 7.25 -8.11
C PHE A 273 9.23 6.50 -9.25
N TRP A 274 8.56 5.41 -8.89
CA TRP A 274 7.60 4.69 -9.72
C TRP A 274 6.36 4.45 -8.85
N ASN A 275 5.46 5.43 -8.83
CA ASN A 275 4.48 5.71 -7.77
C ASN A 275 5.14 5.92 -6.39
N GLU A 276 5.83 4.93 -5.85
CA GLU A 276 6.62 5.05 -4.62
C GLU A 276 8.02 5.60 -4.92
N TYR A 277 8.66 6.24 -3.94
CA TYR A 277 10.07 6.62 -4.03
C TYR A 277 10.96 5.38 -4.06
N MET A 278 11.80 5.31 -5.09
CA MET A 278 12.61 4.14 -5.44
C MET A 278 14.10 4.34 -5.15
N THR A 279 14.63 5.53 -5.42
CA THR A 279 16.05 5.84 -5.13
C THR A 279 16.19 7.24 -4.57
N ALA A 280 17.21 7.41 -3.72
CA ALA A 280 17.77 8.70 -3.35
C ALA A 280 19.27 8.68 -3.66
N GLU A 281 19.74 9.64 -4.43
CA GLU A 281 21.14 9.78 -4.84
C GLU A 281 21.62 11.19 -4.52
N ALA A 282 22.87 11.34 -4.07
CA ALA A 282 23.51 12.63 -3.82
C ALA A 282 24.92 12.60 -4.42
N ASP A 283 25.27 13.61 -5.22
CA ASP A 283 26.57 13.72 -5.90
C ASP A 283 27.02 12.43 -6.62
N GLY A 284 26.07 11.75 -7.28
CA GLY A 284 26.30 10.51 -8.02
C GLY A 284 26.48 9.25 -7.15
N LYS A 285 26.23 9.33 -5.83
CA LYS A 285 26.28 8.18 -4.91
C LYS A 285 24.88 7.78 -4.47
N ARG A 286 24.62 6.47 -4.40
CA ARG A 286 23.36 5.92 -3.87
C ARG A 286 23.30 6.08 -2.34
N ILE A 287 22.23 6.70 -1.86
CA ILE A 287 21.97 6.97 -0.43
C ILE A 287 20.91 6.04 0.16
N ALA A 288 19.89 5.72 -0.63
CA ALA A 288 18.82 4.79 -0.29
C ALA A 288 18.24 4.14 -1.55
N THR A 289 17.84 2.87 -1.44
CA THR A 289 17.19 2.14 -2.53
C THR A 289 15.98 1.39 -1.97
N PHE A 290 14.84 1.46 -2.65
CA PHE A 290 13.69 0.60 -2.36
C PHE A 290 14.16 -0.85 -2.16
N PRO A 291 13.80 -1.54 -1.05
CA PRO A 291 12.69 -1.24 -0.14
C PRO A 291 13.06 -0.42 1.11
N ASP A 292 14.18 0.32 1.13
CA ASP A 292 14.39 1.38 2.14
C ASP A 292 13.30 2.44 2.02
N LEU A 293 12.78 2.93 3.14
CA LEU A 293 11.80 3.99 3.10
C LEU A 293 12.48 5.29 2.69
N ILE A 294 11.95 5.93 1.65
CA ILE A 294 12.24 7.32 1.29
C ILE A 294 10.89 8.02 1.38
N MET A 295 10.82 9.13 2.10
CA MET A 295 9.57 9.87 2.26
C MET A 295 9.80 11.36 2.30
N THR A 296 8.86 12.10 1.72
CA THR A 296 8.87 13.56 1.67
C THR A 296 7.78 14.14 2.53
N PHE A 297 8.04 15.28 3.15
CA PHE A 297 7.11 16.01 4.01
C PHE A 297 7.09 17.47 3.59
N ASP A 298 5.93 18.10 3.67
CA ASP A 298 5.81 19.54 3.49
C ASP A 298 6.53 20.24 4.65
N LYS A 299 7.50 21.09 4.34
CA LYS A 299 8.34 21.74 5.37
C LYS A 299 7.53 22.60 6.33
N ASN A 300 6.49 23.28 5.84
CA ASN A 300 5.74 24.26 6.61
C ASN A 300 4.75 23.60 7.57
N THR A 301 4.14 22.50 7.14
CA THR A 301 3.07 21.82 7.89
C THR A 301 3.53 20.53 8.57
N GLY A 302 4.66 19.95 8.13
CA GLY A 302 5.16 18.64 8.55
C GLY A 302 4.38 17.46 7.97
N PHE A 303 3.28 17.66 7.22
CA PHE A 303 2.50 16.55 6.69
C PHE A 303 3.24 15.79 5.58
N PRO A 304 3.09 14.46 5.48
CA PRO A 304 3.65 13.69 4.38
C PRO A 304 3.10 14.17 3.05
N VAL A 305 3.98 14.24 2.05
CA VAL A 305 3.67 14.57 0.67
C VAL A 305 4.04 13.36 -0.17
N THR A 306 3.06 12.77 -0.87
CA THR A 306 3.26 11.63 -1.77
C THR A 306 3.86 12.07 -3.10
N SER A 307 4.37 11.15 -3.92
CA SER A 307 4.94 11.51 -5.23
C SER A 307 3.89 12.15 -6.15
N ALA A 308 2.61 11.80 -5.97
CA ALA A 308 1.47 12.35 -6.69
C ALA A 308 1.11 13.79 -6.28
N GLU A 309 1.55 14.24 -5.11
CA GLU A 309 1.25 15.58 -4.57
C GLU A 309 2.38 16.58 -4.81
N ILE A 310 3.58 16.10 -5.16
CA ILE A 310 4.78 16.92 -5.38
C ILE A 310 4.59 17.92 -6.53
N LYS A 311 5.08 19.14 -6.30
CA LYS A 311 5.09 20.23 -7.30
C LYS A 311 6.41 21.01 -7.26
N ASN A 312 6.81 21.56 -8.42
CA ASN A 312 7.96 22.48 -8.49
C ASN A 312 7.76 23.67 -7.54
N GLY A 313 8.85 24.09 -6.87
CA GLY A 313 8.82 25.23 -5.95
C GLY A 313 8.29 24.92 -4.55
N GLN A 314 7.82 23.70 -4.28
CA GLN A 314 7.44 23.28 -2.93
C GLN A 314 8.68 23.16 -2.04
N GLU A 315 8.57 23.57 -0.77
CA GLU A 315 9.59 23.31 0.24
C GLU A 315 9.28 22.00 0.97
N ILE A 316 10.23 21.07 0.95
CA ILE A 316 10.06 19.75 1.53
C ILE A 316 11.21 19.35 2.45
N ILE A 317 10.92 18.41 3.34
CA ILE A 317 11.90 17.64 4.12
C ILE A 317 11.93 16.22 3.54
N ILE A 318 13.13 15.69 3.32
CA ILE A 318 13.35 14.31 2.86
C ILE A 318 13.90 13.50 4.02
N ILE A 319 13.28 12.36 4.32
CA ILE A 319 13.83 11.37 5.25
C ILE A 319 14.17 10.08 4.53
N LYS A 320 15.07 9.29 5.13
CA LYS A 320 15.19 7.86 4.83
C LYS A 320 15.15 6.99 6.08
N ALA A 321 14.72 5.74 5.92
CA ALA A 321 14.88 4.70 6.92
C ALA A 321 15.26 3.37 6.26
N ASP A 322 16.16 2.62 6.89
CA ASP A 322 16.61 1.32 6.36
C ASP A 322 15.47 0.30 6.36
N LYS A 323 15.40 -0.53 5.32
CA LYS A 323 14.43 -1.63 5.22
C LYS A 323 14.42 -2.57 6.42
N SER A 324 15.52 -2.69 7.17
CA SER A 324 15.60 -3.50 8.40
C SER A 324 14.68 -3.01 9.51
N ASN A 325 14.30 -1.72 9.48
CA ASN A 325 13.41 -1.10 10.46
C ASN A 325 11.94 -1.20 10.04
N LEU A 326 11.66 -1.78 8.88
CA LEU A 326 10.31 -1.93 8.33
C LEU A 326 9.82 -3.37 8.48
N LYS A 327 8.49 -3.54 8.62
CA LYS A 327 7.84 -4.85 8.53
C LYS A 327 7.63 -5.19 7.05
N LEU A 328 8.45 -6.05 6.47
CA LEU A 328 8.37 -6.37 5.03
C LEU A 328 8.00 -7.84 4.81
N GLY A 329 7.10 -8.09 3.85
CA GLY A 329 6.74 -9.44 3.45
C GLY A 329 7.78 -10.08 2.53
N SER A 330 7.57 -11.35 2.20
CA SER A 330 8.49 -12.14 1.37
C SER A 330 8.63 -11.61 -0.05
N GLY A 331 7.64 -10.86 -0.57
CA GLY A 331 7.75 -10.20 -1.88
C GLY A 331 8.92 -9.22 -1.97
N MET A 332 9.29 -8.56 -0.86
CA MET A 332 10.43 -7.62 -0.82
C MET A 332 11.79 -8.33 -0.76
N LYS A 333 11.81 -9.66 -0.64
CA LYS A 333 13.02 -10.48 -0.55
C LYS A 333 13.29 -11.28 -1.83
N ASP A 334 12.41 -11.16 -2.84
CA ASP A 334 12.58 -11.85 -4.11
C ASP A 334 13.28 -10.95 -5.12
N LYS A 335 14.53 -11.31 -5.46
CA LYS A 335 15.38 -10.58 -6.41
C LYS A 335 14.71 -10.37 -7.77
N LYS A 336 13.93 -11.35 -8.27
CA LYS A 336 13.32 -11.28 -9.61
C LYS A 336 12.30 -10.15 -9.73
N LEU A 337 11.61 -9.81 -8.64
CA LEU A 337 10.62 -8.74 -8.63
C LEU A 337 11.24 -7.35 -8.83
N PHE A 338 12.53 -7.20 -8.58
CA PHE A 338 13.24 -5.92 -8.74
C PHE A 338 13.74 -5.70 -10.18
N GLU A 339 13.75 -6.72 -11.03
CA GLU A 339 14.17 -6.58 -12.44
C GLU A 339 13.29 -5.59 -13.21
N ASP A 340 11.99 -5.59 -12.95
CA ASP A 340 11.07 -4.65 -13.59
C ASP A 340 11.26 -3.22 -13.07
N VAL A 341 11.64 -3.07 -11.79
CA VAL A 341 11.96 -1.76 -11.21
C VAL A 341 13.18 -1.16 -11.90
N GLU A 342 14.24 -1.96 -12.10
CA GLU A 342 15.44 -1.52 -12.81
C GLU A 342 15.13 -1.11 -14.25
N LYS A 343 14.38 -1.94 -14.99
CA LYS A 343 14.01 -1.67 -16.39
C LYS A 343 13.19 -0.38 -16.53
N ILE A 344 12.27 -0.13 -15.60
CA ILE A 344 11.37 1.03 -15.67
C ILE A 344 12.10 2.32 -15.30
N LEU A 345 12.98 2.28 -14.30
CA LEU A 345 13.72 3.45 -13.84
C LEU A 345 15.00 3.72 -14.63
N ASP A 346 15.49 2.72 -15.38
CA ASP A 346 16.82 2.72 -16.00
C ASP A 346 17.93 3.01 -14.97
N LYS A 347 17.84 2.36 -13.80
CA LYS A 347 18.80 2.47 -12.69
C LYS A 347 19.13 1.10 -12.10
N GLU A 348 20.37 0.92 -11.63
CA GLU A 348 20.76 -0.25 -10.83
C GLU A 348 20.01 -0.20 -9.48
N ILE A 349 19.17 -1.20 -9.21
CA ILE A 349 18.40 -1.40 -7.98
C ILE A 349 18.87 -2.68 -7.30
N ILE A 350 18.93 -3.79 -8.03
CA ILE A 350 19.25 -5.13 -7.52
C ILE A 350 20.59 -5.14 -6.79
N LYS A 351 21.62 -4.52 -7.38
CA LYS A 351 22.98 -4.41 -6.83
C LYS A 351 23.03 -3.73 -5.45
N TYR A 352 22.08 -2.84 -5.17
CA TYR A 352 22.02 -2.10 -3.91
C TYR A 352 21.09 -2.77 -2.88
N VAL A 353 20.35 -3.81 -3.29
CA VAL A 353 19.37 -4.49 -2.44
C VAL A 353 19.85 -5.88 -2.00
N PHE A 354 20.54 -6.63 -2.87
CA PHE A 354 20.94 -8.03 -2.72
C PHE A 354 22.44 -8.25 -2.93
#